data_AF-A0A671FFD7-F1
#
_entry.id   AF-A0A671FFD7-F1
#
_cell.length_a   1.000
_cell.length_b   1.000
_cell.length_c   1.000
_cell.angle_alpha   90.00
_cell.angle_beta   90.00
_cell.angle_gamma   90.00
#
_symmetry.space_group_name_H-M   'P 1'
#
loop_
_entity.id
_entity.type
_entity.pdbx_description
1 polymer ?
#
loop_
_entity_poly.entity_id
_entity_poly.type
_entity_poly.pdbx_seq_one_letter_code
_entity_poly.pdbx_strand_id
1 'polypeptide(L)'
;MLYQLKTIKPEGFSVNCSLPNENQTDIPLHQLNKSLLYSAPVDPTEWVGLRKSSPLLIYLRNNLLMLAILAFEVTIYRHQEYYRGRNNLKAPVSKTIFHDITRLHLDDGLINCAKYFINYFFYKFGLETCFLMSVNVIGQRMDFYAMIHACWLIAVLFRRRRKAIAEIWPKYCCFLSCIITFQYFICIGIPPAPCRDYPWRFKGSSFNDNIIKWLYFPDFIVRPNPVFLVYDFMLLLCASLQRQIFEDENKAAVRIIAGDNVEICMNLDAASFSQHNPVPDFIHCRSYLDMSKVIIFSYLFWFVLTIIFITGTTRISIFCMGYLVACFYFLLFGGDLLLKPIKSILRYWDWLIAYNVFVITMKNILSVSGSHCVTHLWFQYKTHDDPSCKLPKKSFHELLFPACCGRYKSFTDPGIEVGYAYSSQTPLFFQFLPLIL
;
A
#
# COMPACT_ATOMS: atom_id res chain seq x y z
N MET A 1 -33.41 2.41 15.01
CA MET A 1 -34.33 2.00 16.10
C MET A 1 -35.79 2.18 15.71
N LEU A 2 -36.21 3.39 15.30
CA LEU A 2 -37.59 3.69 14.90
C LEU A 2 -38.16 2.75 13.83
N TYR A 3 -37.37 2.36 12.82
CA TYR A 3 -37.78 1.47 11.74
C TYR A 3 -38.21 0.06 12.20
N GLN A 4 -37.90 -0.35 13.43
CA GLN A 4 -38.30 -1.67 13.96
C GLN A 4 -39.74 -1.70 14.51
N LEU A 5 -40.43 -0.57 14.59
CA LEU A 5 -41.82 -0.53 15.08
C LEU A 5 -42.72 -1.43 14.23
N LYS A 6 -43.69 -2.10 14.89
CA LYS A 6 -44.67 -2.98 14.24
C LYS A 6 -45.60 -2.24 13.29
N THR A 7 -45.76 -0.92 13.47
CA THR A 7 -46.58 -0.04 12.62
C THR A 7 -46.01 0.11 11.21
N ILE A 8 -44.70 0.04 11.05
CA ILE A 8 -44.04 0.12 9.75
C ILE A 8 -44.09 -1.26 9.10
N LYS A 9 -44.76 -1.44 7.96
CA LYS A 9 -44.79 -2.71 7.22
C LYS A 9 -44.05 -2.55 5.89
N PRO A 10 -42.88 -3.20 5.69
CA PRO A 10 -42.08 -3.03 4.48
C PRO A 10 -42.82 -3.49 3.22
N GLU A 11 -43.69 -4.49 3.33
CA GLU A 11 -44.55 -4.98 2.23
C GLU A 11 -45.42 -3.90 1.58
N GLY A 12 -45.79 -2.84 2.33
CA GLY A 12 -46.55 -1.72 1.78
C GLY A 12 -45.71 -0.71 0.99
N PHE A 13 -44.39 -0.74 1.14
CA PHE A 13 -43.44 0.17 0.48
C PHE A 13 -42.56 -0.52 -0.56
N SER A 14 -42.53 -1.86 -0.55
CA SER A 14 -41.71 -2.66 -1.46
C SER A 14 -42.20 -2.53 -2.90
N VAL A 15 -41.27 -2.43 -3.84
CA VAL A 15 -41.54 -2.32 -5.28
C VAL A 15 -41.09 -3.60 -5.98
N ASN A 16 -42.00 -4.25 -6.70
CA ASN A 16 -41.66 -5.37 -7.57
C ASN A 16 -41.26 -4.87 -8.95
N CYS A 17 -40.01 -5.10 -9.35
CA CYS A 17 -39.54 -4.78 -10.69
C CYS A 17 -39.94 -5.89 -11.68
N SER A 18 -40.55 -5.48 -12.80
CA SER A 18 -40.89 -6.40 -13.90
C SER A 18 -39.63 -6.86 -14.64
N LEU A 19 -39.59 -8.13 -15.02
CA LEU A 19 -38.50 -8.66 -15.85
C LEU A 19 -38.41 -7.93 -17.20
N PRO A 20 -37.20 -7.63 -17.70
CA PRO A 20 -37.00 -6.99 -18.98
C PRO A 20 -37.31 -7.95 -20.14
N ASN A 21 -37.79 -7.39 -21.27
CA ASN A 21 -38.02 -8.16 -22.49
C ASN A 21 -36.70 -8.42 -23.25
N GLU A 22 -36.67 -9.42 -24.14
CA GLU A 22 -35.51 -9.73 -25.03
C GLU A 22 -35.07 -8.56 -25.93
N ASN A 23 -35.91 -7.54 -26.08
CA ASN A 23 -35.58 -6.31 -26.82
C ASN A 23 -34.82 -5.28 -25.97
N GLN A 24 -34.76 -5.44 -24.65
CA GLN A 24 -34.16 -4.48 -23.72
C GLN A 24 -32.78 -4.92 -23.24
N THR A 25 -32.57 -6.22 -23.04
CA THR A 25 -31.31 -6.78 -22.52
C THR A 25 -30.99 -8.13 -23.18
N ASP A 26 -29.72 -8.36 -23.50
CA ASP A 26 -29.23 -9.64 -24.07
C ASP A 26 -28.81 -10.66 -22.98
N ILE A 27 -29.14 -10.39 -21.71
CA ILE A 27 -28.68 -11.18 -20.56
C ILE A 27 -29.59 -12.39 -20.35
N PRO A 28 -29.05 -13.62 -20.21
CA PRO A 28 -29.84 -14.80 -19.90
C PRO A 28 -30.65 -14.66 -18.61
N LEU A 29 -31.88 -15.18 -18.61
CA LEU A 29 -32.81 -15.10 -17.47
C LEU A 29 -32.21 -15.61 -16.14
N HIS A 30 -31.39 -16.66 -16.20
CA HIS A 30 -30.71 -17.21 -15.03
C HIS A 30 -29.72 -16.22 -14.37
N GLN A 31 -29.09 -15.34 -15.14
CA GLN A 31 -28.22 -14.29 -14.61
C GLN A 31 -29.02 -13.11 -14.07
N LEU A 32 -30.14 -12.77 -14.71
CA LEU A 32 -31.06 -11.73 -14.22
C LEU A 32 -31.64 -12.08 -12.85
N ASN A 33 -31.96 -13.35 -12.60
CA ASN A 33 -32.43 -13.82 -11.28
C ASN A 33 -31.39 -13.69 -10.17
N LYS A 34 -30.10 -13.49 -10.50
CA LYS A 34 -29.05 -13.20 -9.50
C LYS A 34 -28.96 -11.71 -9.18
N SER A 35 -29.55 -10.84 -10.00
CA SER A 35 -29.52 -9.40 -9.78
C SER A 35 -30.30 -9.01 -8.53
N LEU A 36 -29.91 -7.89 -7.92
CA LEU A 36 -30.66 -7.30 -6.82
C LEU A 36 -32.09 -6.89 -7.22
N LEU A 37 -32.30 -6.47 -8.48
CA LEU A 37 -33.58 -5.93 -8.95
C LEU A 37 -34.65 -7.00 -9.18
N TYR A 38 -34.25 -8.17 -9.69
CA TYR A 38 -35.20 -9.20 -10.15
C TYR A 38 -35.26 -10.43 -9.24
N SER A 39 -34.42 -10.52 -8.21
CA SER A 39 -34.41 -11.66 -7.28
C SER A 39 -35.50 -11.58 -6.19
N ALA A 40 -35.85 -10.38 -5.76
CA ALA A 40 -36.81 -10.13 -4.69
C ALA A 40 -37.44 -8.73 -4.84
N PRO A 41 -38.61 -8.47 -4.21
CA PRO A 41 -39.14 -7.11 -4.08
C PRO A 41 -38.08 -6.17 -3.51
N VAL A 42 -37.92 -5.00 -4.15
CA VAL A 42 -36.93 -4.00 -3.75
C VAL A 42 -37.55 -3.10 -2.69
N ASP A 43 -36.91 -3.06 -1.52
CA ASP A 43 -37.23 -2.10 -0.45
C ASP A 43 -36.45 -0.79 -0.66
N PRO A 44 -37.11 0.36 -0.92
CA PRO A 44 -36.42 1.63 -1.15
C PRO A 44 -35.57 2.08 0.05
N THR A 45 -35.97 1.68 1.25
CA THR A 45 -35.30 2.05 2.51
C THR A 45 -34.01 1.26 2.76
N GLU A 46 -33.84 0.10 2.13
CA GLU A 46 -32.61 -0.71 2.27
C GLU A 46 -31.41 0.02 1.64
N TRP A 47 -31.61 0.73 0.53
CA TRP A 47 -30.57 1.55 -0.11
C TRP A 47 -30.10 2.72 0.78
N VAL A 48 -31.02 3.30 1.56
CA VAL A 48 -30.69 4.32 2.58
C VAL A 48 -29.98 3.71 3.79
N GLY A 49 -30.00 2.38 3.93
CA GLY A 49 -29.36 1.63 5.00
C GLY A 49 -30.30 1.18 6.12
N LEU A 50 -31.61 1.35 5.97
CA LEU A 50 -32.62 0.95 6.96
C LEU A 50 -33.13 -0.46 6.68
N ARG A 51 -32.79 -1.39 7.59
CA ARG A 51 -33.23 -2.79 7.50
C ARG A 51 -33.96 -3.22 8.76
N LYS A 52 -35.08 -3.95 8.60
CA LYS A 52 -35.68 -4.69 9.73
C LYS A 52 -34.82 -5.92 10.06
N SER A 53 -34.40 -6.03 11.31
CA SER A 53 -33.51 -7.11 11.74
C SER A 53 -33.82 -7.53 13.17
N SER A 54 -33.92 -8.84 13.37
CA SER A 54 -34.05 -9.50 14.68
C SER A 54 -32.85 -10.43 14.84
N PRO A 55 -31.93 -10.22 15.80
CA PRO A 55 -31.97 -9.27 16.92
C PRO A 55 -31.40 -7.86 16.61
N LEU A 56 -32.04 -6.82 17.19
CA LEU A 56 -31.70 -5.41 16.98
C LEU A 56 -30.26 -5.05 17.41
N LEU A 57 -29.77 -5.66 18.50
CA LEU A 57 -28.48 -5.30 19.07
C LEU A 57 -27.31 -5.66 18.13
N ILE A 58 -27.41 -6.76 17.38
CA ILE A 58 -26.38 -7.15 16.40
C ILE A 58 -26.31 -6.12 15.27
N TYR A 59 -27.47 -5.65 14.79
CA TYR A 59 -27.56 -4.64 13.75
C TYR A 59 -27.01 -3.26 14.19
N LEU A 60 -27.23 -2.87 15.44
CA LEU A 60 -26.72 -1.60 15.99
C LEU A 60 -25.28 -1.67 16.52
N ARG A 61 -24.73 -2.87 16.71
CA ARG A 61 -23.42 -3.09 17.34
C ARG A 61 -22.32 -2.21 16.75
N ASN A 62 -22.23 -2.13 15.43
CA ASN A 62 -21.15 -1.37 14.76
C ASN A 62 -21.26 0.13 15.04
N ASN A 63 -22.48 0.69 15.01
CA ASN A 63 -22.72 2.11 15.30
C ASN A 63 -22.49 2.43 16.79
N LEU A 64 -22.89 1.53 17.68
CA LEU A 64 -22.64 1.69 19.13
C LEU A 64 -21.14 1.64 19.45
N LEU A 65 -20.39 0.73 18.82
CA LEU A 65 -18.93 0.68 18.96
C LEU A 65 -18.26 1.94 18.40
N MET A 66 -18.71 2.45 17.25
CA MET A 66 -18.21 3.70 16.68
C MET A 66 -18.46 4.88 17.64
N LEU A 67 -19.67 4.99 18.20
CA LEU A 67 -20.00 6.03 19.19
C LEU A 67 -19.14 5.90 20.46
N ALA A 68 -18.94 4.67 20.95
CA ALA A 68 -18.10 4.42 22.11
C ALA A 68 -16.64 4.84 21.88
N ILE A 69 -16.08 4.58 20.69
CA ILE A 69 -14.72 4.99 20.33
C ILE A 69 -14.62 6.53 20.26
N LEU A 70 -15.60 7.21 19.63
CA LEU A 70 -15.61 8.68 19.56
C LEU A 70 -15.71 9.32 20.96
N ALA A 71 -16.57 8.79 21.83
CA ALA A 71 -16.68 9.25 23.20
C ALA A 71 -15.38 8.99 23.99
N PHE A 72 -14.76 7.82 23.78
CA PHE A 72 -13.51 7.44 24.43
C PHE A 72 -12.35 8.34 23.98
N GLU A 73 -12.26 8.70 22.70
CA GLU A 73 -11.28 9.63 22.16
C GLU A 73 -11.34 10.98 22.91
N VAL A 74 -12.52 11.60 22.96
CA VAL A 74 -12.72 12.89 23.66
C VAL A 74 -12.41 12.74 25.16
N THR A 75 -12.78 11.61 25.76
CA THR A 75 -12.50 11.32 27.17
C THR A 75 -10.99 11.27 27.45
N ILE A 76 -10.20 10.63 26.57
CA ILE A 76 -8.74 10.60 26.69
C ILE A 76 -8.19 12.02 26.59
N TYR A 77 -8.59 12.82 25.60
CA TYR A 77 -8.11 14.19 25.45
C TYR A 77 -8.39 15.04 26.70
N ARG A 78 -9.61 14.95 27.24
CA ARG A 78 -10.00 15.65 28.48
C ARG A 78 -9.25 15.15 29.70
N HIS A 79 -9.04 13.83 29.82
CA HIS A 79 -8.27 13.26 30.92
C HIS A 79 -6.81 13.76 30.90
N GLN A 80 -6.18 13.80 29.73
CA GLN A 80 -4.82 14.32 29.57
C GLN A 80 -4.73 15.82 29.90
N GLU A 81 -5.72 16.61 29.50
CA GLU A 81 -5.82 18.03 29.84
C GLU A 81 -5.99 18.25 31.36
N TYR A 82 -6.88 17.49 31.99
CA TYR A 82 -7.10 17.54 33.43
C TYR A 82 -5.85 17.17 34.23
N TYR A 83 -5.16 16.09 33.84
CA TYR A 83 -3.91 15.66 34.48
C TYR A 83 -2.83 16.75 34.40
N ARG A 84 -2.70 17.40 33.24
CA ARG A 84 -1.77 18.51 33.04
C ARG A 84 -2.12 19.73 33.88
N GLY A 85 -3.41 20.10 33.95
CA GLY A 85 -3.89 21.21 34.77
C GLY A 85 -3.64 20.99 36.25
N ARG A 86 -3.91 19.79 36.77
CA ARG A 86 -3.71 19.47 38.20
C ARG A 86 -2.24 19.48 38.61
N ASN A 87 -1.34 19.03 37.72
CA ASN A 87 0.08 18.92 38.01
C ASN A 87 0.91 20.11 37.49
N ASN A 88 0.26 21.17 37.00
CA ASN A 88 0.91 22.33 36.37
C ASN A 88 1.92 21.96 35.25
N LEU A 89 1.62 20.90 34.48
CA LEU A 89 2.47 20.43 33.38
C LEU A 89 2.06 21.10 32.07
N LYS A 90 3.04 21.47 31.24
CA LYS A 90 2.79 21.97 29.88
C LYS A 90 2.64 20.80 28.90
N ALA A 91 1.92 21.04 27.80
CA ALA A 91 1.87 20.06 26.72
C ALA A 91 3.28 19.85 26.13
N PRO A 92 3.75 18.60 25.98
CA PRO A 92 5.08 18.34 25.43
C PRO A 92 5.13 18.79 23.96
N VAL A 93 6.24 19.44 23.60
CA VAL A 93 6.47 19.96 22.24
C VAL A 93 6.63 18.82 21.23
N SER A 94 7.23 17.70 21.67
CA SER A 94 7.31 16.46 20.91
C SER A 94 6.20 15.49 21.32
N LYS A 95 5.44 14.98 20.35
CA LYS A 95 4.39 13.97 20.57
C LYS A 95 5.02 12.57 20.63
N THR A 96 5.96 12.36 21.54
CA THR A 96 6.75 11.12 21.69
C THR A 96 6.37 10.34 22.93
N ILE A 97 6.66 9.03 22.95
CA ILE A 97 6.41 8.17 24.10
C ILE A 97 7.55 8.35 25.11
N PHE A 98 8.79 8.17 24.67
CA PHE A 98 9.99 8.34 25.50
C PHE A 98 10.57 9.74 25.29
N HIS A 99 10.45 10.62 26.26
CA HIS A 99 10.88 12.03 26.12
C HIS A 99 12.40 12.21 26.24
N ASP A 100 13.07 11.29 26.93
CA ASP A 100 14.52 11.35 27.20
C ASP A 100 15.38 10.92 26.01
N ILE A 101 14.77 10.28 25.00
CA ILE A 101 15.50 9.69 23.88
C ILE A 101 15.50 10.64 22.68
N THR A 102 16.70 11.08 22.31
CA THR A 102 16.97 11.98 21.20
C THR A 102 17.86 11.29 20.16
N ARG A 103 18.13 11.96 19.03
CA ARG A 103 19.06 11.47 18.00
C ARG A 103 20.47 11.20 18.54
N LEU A 104 20.92 11.92 19.57
CA LEU A 104 22.24 11.71 20.18
C LEU A 104 22.31 10.34 20.86
N HIS A 105 21.21 9.91 21.50
CA HIS A 105 21.13 8.64 22.22
C HIS A 105 20.93 7.41 21.31
N LEU A 106 20.78 7.62 19.99
CA LEU A 106 20.58 6.53 19.03
C LEU A 106 21.74 5.54 19.02
N ASP A 107 22.96 6.06 19.16
CA ASP A 107 24.20 5.31 18.97
C ASP A 107 24.79 4.75 20.28
N ASP A 108 24.19 5.07 21.44
CA ASP A 108 24.69 4.69 22.77
C ASP A 108 24.46 3.20 23.11
N GLY A 109 23.42 2.57 22.55
CA GLY A 109 23.11 1.17 22.84
C GLY A 109 21.82 0.66 22.21
N LEU A 110 21.66 -0.67 22.15
CA LEU A 110 20.56 -1.33 21.45
C LEU A 110 19.17 -0.92 21.98
N ILE A 111 19.03 -0.79 23.30
CA ILE A 111 17.76 -0.40 23.94
C ILE A 111 17.40 1.05 23.60
N ASN A 112 18.38 1.96 23.63
CA ASN A 112 18.14 3.36 23.28
C ASN A 112 17.82 3.51 21.79
N CYS A 113 18.48 2.72 20.94
CA CYS A 113 18.17 2.61 19.52
C CYS A 113 16.72 2.12 19.28
N ALA A 114 16.29 1.08 19.98
CA ALA A 114 14.90 0.59 19.88
C ALA A 114 13.88 1.65 20.34
N LYS A 115 14.12 2.32 21.47
CA LYS A 115 13.25 3.42 21.95
C LYS A 115 13.19 4.57 20.96
N TYR A 116 14.32 4.91 20.33
CA TYR A 116 14.37 5.93 19.29
C TYR A 116 13.51 5.55 18.08
N PHE A 117 13.65 4.31 17.59
CA PHE A 117 12.82 3.84 16.48
C PHE A 117 11.33 3.80 16.86
N ILE A 118 10.96 3.36 18.06
CA ILE A 118 9.55 3.39 18.50
C ILE A 118 8.97 4.82 18.44
N ASN A 119 9.75 5.84 18.82
CA ASN A 119 9.32 7.23 18.75
C ASN A 119 9.29 7.80 17.32
N TYR A 120 10.30 7.49 16.51
CA TYR A 120 10.59 8.20 15.25
C TYR A 120 10.62 7.31 14.01
N PHE A 121 10.06 6.08 14.07
CA PHE A 121 10.04 5.15 12.94
C PHE A 121 9.38 5.79 11.72
N PHE A 122 8.14 6.26 11.87
CA PHE A 122 7.41 6.88 10.76
C PHE A 122 8.03 8.23 10.35
N TYR A 123 8.67 8.94 11.28
CA TYR A 123 9.40 10.18 10.96
C TYR A 123 10.60 9.94 10.02
N LYS A 124 11.30 8.80 10.17
CA LYS A 124 12.43 8.43 9.31
C LYS A 124 12.00 7.70 8.03
N PHE A 125 11.12 6.71 8.15
CA PHE A 125 10.75 5.77 7.07
C PHE A 125 9.35 6.01 6.47
N GLY A 126 8.76 7.19 6.69
CA GLY A 126 7.37 7.44 6.34
C GLY A 126 7.08 7.44 4.85
N LEU A 127 7.98 7.97 4.00
CA LEU A 127 7.79 7.94 2.54
C LEU A 127 7.83 6.52 2.01
N GLU A 128 8.75 5.73 2.52
CA GLU A 128 9.02 4.39 2.03
C GLU A 128 7.94 3.42 2.49
N THR A 129 7.40 3.64 3.69
CA THR A 129 6.15 3.01 4.15
C THR A 129 4.97 3.40 3.26
N CYS A 130 4.84 4.67 2.87
CA CYS A 130 3.76 5.11 1.97
C CYS A 130 3.86 4.46 0.58
N PHE A 131 5.07 4.34 0.02
CA PHE A 131 5.27 3.69 -1.28
C PHE A 131 4.98 2.19 -1.21
N LEU A 132 5.40 1.51 -0.14
CA LEU A 132 5.02 0.12 0.11
C LEU A 132 3.50 -0.05 0.18
N MET A 133 2.83 0.81 0.95
CA MET A 133 1.36 0.78 1.04
C MET A 133 0.70 1.03 -0.31
N SER A 134 1.26 1.92 -1.15
CA SER A 134 0.75 2.15 -2.51
C SER A 134 0.93 0.92 -3.40
N VAL A 135 2.08 0.24 -3.33
CA VAL A 135 2.32 -1.02 -4.06
C VAL A 135 1.39 -2.12 -3.57
N ASN A 136 1.12 -2.19 -2.26
CA ASN A 136 0.16 -3.10 -1.67
C ASN A 136 -1.27 -2.85 -2.19
N VAL A 137 -1.72 -1.59 -2.27
CA VAL A 137 -3.01 -1.25 -2.89
C VAL A 137 -3.08 -1.75 -4.34
N ILE A 138 -2.03 -1.49 -5.13
CA ILE A 138 -1.97 -1.91 -6.53
C ILE A 138 -2.05 -3.44 -6.65
N GLY A 139 -1.31 -4.15 -5.80
CA GLY A 139 -1.24 -5.61 -5.82
C GLY A 139 -2.49 -6.31 -5.27
N GLN A 140 -3.18 -5.73 -4.30
CA GLN A 140 -4.40 -6.34 -3.76
C GLN A 140 -5.62 -6.12 -4.66
N ARG A 141 -5.70 -4.97 -5.33
CA ARG A 141 -6.86 -4.61 -6.14
C ARG A 141 -6.81 -5.14 -7.56
N MET A 142 -5.67 -4.98 -8.25
CA MET A 142 -5.46 -5.39 -9.65
C MET A 142 -6.62 -4.98 -10.60
N ASP A 143 -7.15 -3.78 -10.39
CA ASP A 143 -8.29 -3.20 -11.11
C ASP A 143 -7.91 -1.90 -11.83
N PHE A 144 -8.87 -1.27 -12.51
CA PHE A 144 -8.67 0.01 -13.18
C PHE A 144 -8.16 1.10 -12.23
N TYR A 145 -8.67 1.17 -11.00
CA TYR A 145 -8.21 2.16 -10.02
C TYR A 145 -6.76 1.91 -9.59
N ALA A 146 -6.34 0.66 -9.45
CA ALA A 146 -4.94 0.32 -9.21
C ALA A 146 -4.03 0.86 -10.33
N MET A 147 -4.48 0.91 -11.58
CA MET A 147 -3.72 1.57 -12.66
C MET A 147 -3.59 3.07 -12.42
N ILE A 148 -4.66 3.74 -11.98
CA ILE A 148 -4.61 5.18 -11.64
C ILE A 148 -3.63 5.43 -10.48
N HIS A 149 -3.68 4.60 -9.42
CA HIS A 149 -2.71 4.68 -8.31
C HIS A 149 -1.28 4.46 -8.79
N ALA A 150 -1.06 3.52 -9.71
CA ALA A 150 0.25 3.25 -10.29
C ALA A 150 0.78 4.43 -11.13
N CYS A 151 -0.08 5.07 -11.94
CA CYS A 151 0.29 6.27 -12.69
C CYS A 151 0.71 7.43 -11.76
N TRP A 152 -0.03 7.65 -10.68
CA TRP A 152 0.35 8.65 -9.67
C TRP A 152 1.62 8.28 -8.92
N LEU A 153 1.82 7.00 -8.59
CA LEU A 153 3.05 6.52 -7.97
C LEU A 153 4.27 6.79 -8.87
N ILE A 154 4.17 6.51 -10.18
CA ILE A 154 5.21 6.84 -11.15
C ILE A 154 5.46 8.36 -11.19
N ALA A 155 4.40 9.17 -11.23
CA ALA A 155 4.53 10.63 -11.28
C ALA A 155 5.24 11.20 -10.04
N VAL A 156 4.99 10.64 -8.85
CA VAL A 156 5.66 11.01 -7.60
C VAL A 156 7.11 10.52 -7.60
N LEU A 157 7.36 9.25 -7.95
CA LEU A 157 8.71 8.66 -7.97
C LEU A 157 9.63 9.27 -9.03
N PHE A 158 9.07 9.81 -10.12
CA PHE A 158 9.84 10.56 -11.11
C PHE A 158 10.53 11.79 -10.49
N ARG A 159 9.97 12.34 -9.41
CA ARG A 159 10.61 13.36 -8.59
C ARG A 159 11.56 12.69 -7.60
N ARG A 160 12.83 12.54 -7.99
CA ARG A 160 13.84 11.86 -7.17
C ARG A 160 14.12 12.51 -5.80
N ARG A 161 14.05 13.84 -5.70
CA ARG A 161 14.42 14.58 -4.48
C ARG A 161 13.26 14.66 -3.50
N ARG A 162 13.49 14.37 -2.22
CA ARG A 162 12.52 14.48 -1.11
C ARG A 162 11.85 15.84 -1.07
N LYS A 163 12.61 16.93 -1.23
CA LYS A 163 12.03 18.29 -1.26
C LYS A 163 11.06 18.49 -2.43
N ALA A 164 11.35 17.93 -3.60
CA ALA A 164 10.46 18.01 -4.76
C ALA A 164 9.21 17.14 -4.57
N ILE A 165 9.31 16.00 -3.88
CA ILE A 165 8.15 15.18 -3.49
C ILE A 165 7.27 15.95 -2.49
N ALA A 166 7.88 16.60 -1.50
CA ALA A 166 7.15 17.36 -0.48
C ALA A 166 6.28 18.48 -1.08
N GLU A 167 6.72 19.13 -2.17
CA GLU A 167 5.95 20.17 -2.87
C GLU A 167 4.67 19.63 -3.54
N ILE A 168 4.71 18.41 -4.09
CA ILE A 168 3.55 17.80 -4.78
C ILE A 168 2.68 16.97 -3.82
N TRP A 169 3.20 16.60 -2.65
CA TRP A 169 2.55 15.71 -1.69
C TRP A 169 1.13 16.15 -1.27
N PRO A 170 0.85 17.44 -1.02
CA PRO A 170 -0.52 17.87 -0.71
C PRO A 170 -1.51 17.61 -1.85
N LYS A 171 -1.06 17.75 -3.11
CA LYS A 171 -1.87 17.43 -4.29
C LYS A 171 -2.15 15.93 -4.38
N TYR A 172 -1.15 15.09 -4.06
CA TYR A 172 -1.33 13.65 -3.99
C TYR A 172 -2.32 13.23 -2.89
N CYS A 173 -2.23 13.83 -1.69
CA CYS A 173 -3.21 13.59 -0.61
C CYS A 173 -4.63 14.00 -1.02
N CYS A 174 -4.79 15.15 -1.69
CA CYS A 174 -6.07 15.58 -2.23
C CYS A 174 -6.61 14.59 -3.26
N PHE A 175 -5.76 14.13 -4.18
CA PHE A 175 -6.13 13.11 -5.18
C PHE A 175 -6.63 11.82 -4.51
N LEU A 176 -5.90 11.29 -3.52
CA LEU A 176 -6.30 10.09 -2.78
C LEU A 176 -7.67 10.28 -2.10
N SER A 177 -7.89 11.44 -1.45
CA SER A 177 -9.16 11.77 -0.81
C SER A 177 -10.32 11.87 -1.81
N CYS A 178 -10.08 12.44 -3.00
CA CYS A 178 -11.10 12.51 -4.05
C CYS A 178 -11.42 11.13 -4.61
N ILE A 179 -10.40 10.29 -4.86
CA ILE A 179 -10.58 8.95 -5.42
C ILE A 179 -11.33 8.04 -4.46
N ILE A 180 -10.99 7.99 -3.17
CA ILE A 180 -11.71 7.13 -2.21
C ILE A 180 -13.18 7.56 -2.10
N THR A 181 -13.44 8.87 -2.11
CA THR A 181 -14.80 9.43 -2.10
C THR A 181 -15.58 8.99 -3.33
N PHE A 182 -14.98 9.11 -4.52
CA PHE A 182 -15.59 8.69 -5.78
C PHE A 182 -15.85 7.18 -5.83
N GLN A 183 -14.90 6.36 -5.38
CA GLN A 183 -15.07 4.91 -5.33
C GLN A 183 -16.15 4.48 -4.33
N TYR A 184 -16.30 5.19 -3.21
CA TYR A 184 -17.39 4.95 -2.27
C TYR A 184 -18.76 5.26 -2.90
N PHE A 185 -18.88 6.37 -3.65
CA PHE A 185 -20.09 6.67 -4.41
C PHE A 185 -20.42 5.59 -5.45
N ILE A 186 -19.41 5.03 -6.10
CA ILE A 186 -19.60 3.89 -7.00
C ILE A 186 -20.11 2.66 -6.24
N CYS A 187 -19.57 2.36 -5.06
CA CYS A 187 -20.03 1.22 -4.27
C CYS A 187 -21.50 1.38 -3.80
N ILE A 188 -21.97 2.61 -3.58
CA ILE A 188 -23.38 2.89 -3.25
C ILE A 188 -24.29 2.58 -4.45
N GLY A 189 -23.84 2.89 -5.67
CA GLY A 189 -24.63 2.69 -6.88
C GLY A 189 -25.86 3.59 -6.97
N ILE A 190 -26.77 3.28 -7.89
CA ILE A 190 -28.02 4.01 -8.08
C ILE A 190 -29.12 3.39 -7.21
N PRO A 191 -30.11 4.18 -6.76
CA PRO A 191 -31.26 3.64 -6.05
C PRO A 191 -31.95 2.55 -6.89
N PRO A 192 -32.26 1.36 -6.33
CA PRO A 192 -32.89 0.26 -7.06
C PRO A 192 -34.42 0.43 -7.23
N ALA A 193 -35.06 1.29 -6.45
CA ALA A 193 -36.51 1.53 -6.46
C ALA A 193 -37.13 1.90 -7.83
N PRO A 194 -36.51 2.74 -8.71
CA PRO A 194 -37.08 3.06 -10.01
C PRO A 194 -36.94 1.95 -11.06
N CYS A 195 -36.43 0.75 -10.71
CA CYS A 195 -36.29 -0.41 -11.61
C CYS A 195 -35.56 -0.09 -12.93
N ARG A 196 -34.59 0.83 -12.88
CA ARG A 196 -33.72 1.16 -14.02
C ARG A 196 -32.40 0.43 -13.85
N ASP A 197 -32.06 -0.36 -14.86
CA ASP A 197 -30.77 -1.04 -14.93
C ASP A 197 -29.69 -0.11 -15.52
N TYR A 198 -28.44 -0.53 -15.38
CA TYR A 198 -27.30 0.24 -15.85
C TYR A 198 -27.08 0.16 -17.37
N PRO A 199 -26.53 1.21 -18.00
CA PRO A 199 -26.35 1.25 -19.46
C PRO A 199 -25.47 0.13 -20.05
N TRP A 200 -24.48 -0.38 -19.30
CA TRP A 200 -23.63 -1.49 -19.74
C TRP A 200 -24.31 -2.87 -19.70
N ARG A 201 -25.60 -2.93 -19.34
CA ARG A 201 -26.44 -4.13 -19.40
C ARG A 201 -27.52 -4.06 -20.48
N PHE A 202 -27.62 -2.95 -21.22
CA PHE A 202 -28.61 -2.78 -22.30
C PHE A 202 -28.25 -3.61 -23.53
N LYS A 203 -29.27 -3.90 -24.35
CA LYS A 203 -29.12 -4.58 -25.64
C LYS A 203 -28.09 -3.89 -26.54
N GLY A 204 -27.14 -4.65 -27.09
CA GLY A 204 -26.04 -4.14 -27.90
C GLY A 204 -24.82 -3.62 -27.13
N SER A 205 -24.79 -3.72 -25.80
CA SER A 205 -23.60 -3.45 -25.00
C SER A 205 -22.69 -4.68 -24.91
N SER A 206 -21.38 -4.50 -25.13
CA SER A 206 -20.39 -5.58 -25.19
C SER A 206 -19.57 -5.73 -23.89
N PHE A 207 -20.17 -5.37 -22.74
CA PHE A 207 -19.50 -5.45 -21.45
C PHE A 207 -19.76 -6.80 -20.76
N ASN A 208 -18.74 -7.65 -20.74
CA ASN A 208 -18.77 -8.90 -19.98
C ASN A 208 -18.61 -8.64 -18.47
N ASP A 209 -19.12 -9.55 -17.63
CA ASP A 209 -19.02 -9.51 -16.16
C ASP A 209 -17.58 -9.26 -15.66
N ASN A 210 -16.59 -9.90 -16.30
CA ASN A 210 -15.18 -9.74 -15.94
C ASN A 210 -14.67 -8.32 -16.19
N ILE A 211 -15.11 -7.68 -17.27
CA ILE A 211 -14.70 -6.32 -17.63
C ILE A 211 -15.34 -5.32 -16.67
N ILE A 212 -16.64 -5.49 -16.37
CA ILE A 212 -17.37 -4.66 -15.40
C ILE A 212 -16.70 -4.73 -14.02
N LYS A 213 -16.35 -5.95 -13.58
CA LYS A 213 -15.62 -6.17 -12.32
C LYS A 213 -14.25 -5.50 -12.33
N TRP A 214 -13.49 -5.60 -13.43
CA TRP A 214 -12.15 -5.02 -13.53
C TRP A 214 -12.17 -3.48 -13.61
N LEU A 215 -13.15 -2.90 -14.31
CA LEU A 215 -13.38 -1.44 -14.34
C LEU A 215 -13.89 -0.89 -13.00
N TYR A 216 -14.32 -1.78 -12.10
CA TYR A 216 -14.92 -1.44 -10.81
C TYR A 216 -16.15 -0.54 -10.99
N PHE A 217 -16.98 -0.86 -11.98
CA PHE A 217 -18.28 -0.20 -12.20
C PHE A 217 -19.31 -0.71 -11.20
N PRO A 218 -20.30 0.13 -10.84
CA PRO A 218 -21.40 -0.35 -10.05
C PRO A 218 -22.20 -1.36 -10.87
N ASP A 219 -22.83 -2.36 -10.25
CA ASP A 219 -23.68 -3.31 -10.99
C ASP A 219 -24.58 -4.04 -10.00
N PHE A 220 -25.79 -4.40 -10.43
CA PHE A 220 -26.73 -5.14 -9.60
C PHE A 220 -26.48 -6.66 -9.59
N ILE A 221 -25.82 -7.19 -10.62
CA ILE A 221 -25.45 -8.61 -10.73
C ILE A 221 -24.09 -8.85 -10.06
N VAL A 222 -23.06 -8.12 -10.51
CA VAL A 222 -21.69 -8.24 -10.01
C VAL A 222 -21.33 -7.02 -9.17
N ARG A 223 -21.71 -7.02 -7.89
CA ARG A 223 -21.44 -5.90 -7.00
C ARG A 223 -19.93 -5.65 -6.81
N PRO A 224 -19.46 -4.39 -6.88
CA PRO A 224 -18.08 -4.05 -6.53
C PRO A 224 -17.82 -4.37 -5.06
N ASN A 225 -16.65 -4.91 -4.75
CA ASN A 225 -16.32 -5.33 -3.38
C ASN A 225 -15.85 -4.12 -2.53
N PRO A 226 -16.64 -3.65 -1.54
CA PRO A 226 -16.31 -2.47 -0.77
C PRO A 226 -15.09 -2.65 0.15
N VAL A 227 -14.67 -3.89 0.42
CA VAL A 227 -13.50 -4.18 1.26
C VAL A 227 -12.21 -3.60 0.65
N PHE A 228 -12.14 -3.42 -0.68
CA PHE A 228 -10.98 -2.82 -1.32
C PHE A 228 -10.72 -1.38 -0.85
N LEU A 229 -11.75 -0.63 -0.47
CA LEU A 229 -11.63 0.74 0.05
C LEU A 229 -10.81 0.82 1.34
N VAL A 230 -10.68 -0.28 2.09
CA VAL A 230 -9.86 -0.33 3.30
C VAL A 230 -8.39 -0.12 2.96
N TYR A 231 -7.91 -0.66 1.83
CA TYR A 231 -6.51 -0.48 1.42
C TYR A 231 -6.25 0.97 1.02
N ASP A 232 -7.16 1.60 0.28
CA ASP A 232 -7.08 3.01 -0.09
C ASP A 232 -7.15 3.94 1.14
N PHE A 233 -8.00 3.59 2.13
CA PHE A 233 -8.07 4.31 3.39
C PHE A 233 -6.74 4.24 4.16
N MET A 234 -6.13 3.05 4.25
CA MET A 234 -4.82 2.89 4.92
C MET A 234 -3.72 3.67 4.20
N LEU A 235 -3.74 3.69 2.86
CA LEU A 235 -2.82 4.52 2.07
C LEU A 235 -3.04 6.01 2.34
N LEU A 236 -4.29 6.48 2.35
CA LEU A 236 -4.62 7.87 2.66
C LEU A 236 -4.19 8.26 4.08
N LEU A 237 -4.41 7.38 5.07
CA LEU A 237 -3.95 7.58 6.44
C LEU A 237 -2.43 7.75 6.49
N CYS A 238 -1.67 6.84 5.88
CA CYS A 238 -0.22 6.93 5.81
C CYS A 238 0.23 8.22 5.11
N ALA A 239 -0.38 8.57 3.97
CA ALA A 239 -0.04 9.77 3.22
C ALA A 239 -0.34 11.06 4.01
N SER A 240 -1.43 11.08 4.79
CA SER A 240 -1.79 12.21 5.65
C SER A 240 -0.80 12.38 6.81
N LEU A 241 -0.35 11.28 7.43
CA LEU A 241 0.70 11.31 8.44
C LEU A 241 2.03 11.77 7.84
N GLN A 242 2.36 11.33 6.63
CA GLN A 242 3.57 11.74 5.93
C GLN A 242 3.55 13.24 5.57
N ARG A 243 2.37 13.76 5.22
CA ARG A 243 2.19 15.21 5.02
C ARG A 243 2.52 15.98 6.30
N GLN A 244 2.01 15.52 7.45
CA GLN A 244 2.33 16.13 8.74
C GLN A 244 3.83 16.10 9.03
N ILE A 245 4.52 15.00 8.70
CA ILE A 245 5.98 14.90 8.87
C ILE A 245 6.73 15.91 8.01
N PHE A 246 6.31 16.14 6.75
CA PHE A 246 6.93 17.16 5.90
C PHE A 246 6.77 18.58 6.46
N GLU A 247 5.67 18.86 7.16
CA GLU A 247 5.48 20.14 7.85
C GLU A 247 6.35 20.23 9.12
N ASP A 248 6.46 19.13 9.86
CA ASP A 248 7.19 19.08 11.14
C ASP A 248 8.73 19.00 10.97
N GLU A 249 9.26 18.39 9.91
CA GLU A 249 10.71 18.30 9.65
C GLU A 249 11.38 19.66 9.38
N ASN A 250 10.57 20.66 9.00
CA ASN A 250 11.03 22.03 8.81
C ASN A 250 11.18 22.80 10.12
N LYS A 251 10.61 22.31 11.23
CA LYS A 251 10.69 22.97 12.55
C LYS A 251 12.04 22.66 13.21
N ALA A 252 12.81 23.71 13.52
CA ALA A 252 14.14 23.58 14.13
C ALA A 252 14.11 22.79 15.46
N ALA A 253 13.11 23.00 16.30
CA ALA A 253 12.95 22.29 17.56
C ALA A 253 12.83 20.76 17.38
N VAL A 254 12.11 20.31 16.34
CA VAL A 254 11.97 18.87 16.04
C VAL A 254 13.26 18.33 15.44
N ARG A 255 13.93 19.09 14.57
CA ARG A 255 15.18 18.67 13.92
C ARG A 255 16.31 18.41 14.92
N ILE A 256 16.39 19.18 16.01
CA ILE A 256 17.41 18.97 17.04
C ILE A 256 17.17 17.65 17.79
N ILE A 257 15.91 17.29 18.05
CA ILE A 257 15.55 16.13 18.86
C ILE A 257 15.52 14.84 18.01
N ALA A 258 14.85 14.88 16.86
CA ALA A 258 14.64 13.74 15.96
C ALA A 258 15.74 13.59 14.88
N GLY A 259 16.65 14.56 14.80
CA GLY A 259 17.70 14.61 13.78
C GLY A 259 17.22 15.16 12.44
N ASP A 260 18.18 15.46 11.56
CA ASP A 260 17.89 15.93 10.21
C ASP A 260 17.46 14.78 9.28
N ASN A 261 16.57 15.10 8.34
CA ASN A 261 16.07 14.23 7.27
C ASN A 261 16.44 14.75 5.87
N VAL A 262 17.21 15.84 5.80
CA VAL A 262 17.69 16.39 4.53
C VAL A 262 18.70 15.44 3.88
N GLU A 263 18.52 15.20 2.58
CA GLU A 263 19.43 14.40 1.77
C GLU A 263 20.85 15.02 1.75
N ILE A 264 21.87 14.19 1.95
CA ILE A 264 23.28 14.60 1.89
C ILE A 264 23.67 14.87 0.43
N CYS A 265 24.56 15.83 0.21
CA CYS A 265 25.01 16.19 -1.14
C CYS A 265 25.74 15.03 -1.84
N MET A 266 25.28 14.70 -3.06
CA MET A 266 25.70 13.51 -3.82
C MET A 266 27.11 13.60 -4.45
N ASN A 267 27.78 14.75 -4.32
CA ASN A 267 29.08 15.01 -4.95
C ASN A 267 30.27 14.93 -3.98
N LEU A 268 30.06 14.56 -2.71
CA LEU A 268 31.16 14.47 -1.76
C LEU A 268 31.86 13.12 -1.86
N ASP A 269 33.19 13.16 -1.91
CA ASP A 269 34.05 11.99 -1.82
C ASP A 269 34.13 11.49 -0.38
N ALA A 270 34.14 10.17 -0.19
CA ALA A 270 34.12 9.53 1.13
C ALA A 270 35.29 9.98 2.03
N ALA A 271 36.46 10.24 1.44
CA ALA A 271 37.66 10.65 2.17
C ALA A 271 37.56 12.08 2.76
N SER A 272 36.99 13.03 2.01
CA SER A 272 36.79 14.41 2.49
C SER A 272 35.57 14.51 3.42
N PHE A 273 34.57 13.63 3.22
CA PHE A 273 33.39 13.55 4.07
C PHE A 273 33.66 12.89 5.42
N SER A 274 34.59 11.92 5.51
CA SER A 274 34.89 11.20 6.76
C SER A 274 35.32 12.13 7.91
N GLN A 275 35.95 13.28 7.61
CA GLN A 275 36.37 14.24 8.64
C GLN A 275 35.21 15.10 9.17
N HIS A 276 34.14 15.27 8.38
CA HIS A 276 33.00 16.13 8.70
C HIS A 276 31.76 15.34 9.13
N ASN A 277 31.88 14.01 9.19
CA ASN A 277 30.76 13.13 9.48
C ASN A 277 30.50 13.08 10.99
N PRO A 278 29.29 13.49 11.46
CA PRO A 278 28.99 13.54 12.89
C PRO A 278 28.80 12.15 13.53
N VAL A 279 28.70 11.08 12.74
CA VAL A 279 28.40 9.74 13.26
C VAL A 279 29.71 8.97 13.46
N PRO A 280 29.95 8.39 14.66
CA PRO A 280 31.19 7.71 15.00
C PRO A 280 31.42 6.47 14.13
N ASP A 281 32.69 6.07 14.02
CA ASP A 281 33.08 4.85 13.31
C ASP A 281 32.55 3.61 14.05
N PHE A 282 31.83 2.76 13.32
CA PHE A 282 31.22 1.53 13.80
C PHE A 282 31.83 0.27 13.17
N ILE A 283 32.82 0.40 12.28
CA ILE A 283 33.43 -0.74 11.55
C ILE A 283 34.08 -1.73 12.52
N HIS A 284 34.73 -1.21 13.55
CA HIS A 284 35.48 -1.99 14.52
C HIS A 284 34.61 -2.72 15.57
N CYS A 285 33.28 -2.70 15.43
CA CYS A 285 32.33 -3.47 16.25
C CYS A 285 32.57 -3.39 17.78
N ARG A 286 32.77 -2.17 18.31
CA ARG A 286 33.03 -1.98 19.75
C ARG A 286 31.82 -2.31 20.63
N SER A 287 30.61 -2.16 20.08
CA SER A 287 29.35 -2.50 20.75
C SER A 287 28.52 -3.52 19.94
N TYR A 288 27.56 -4.18 20.60
CA TYR A 288 26.59 -5.04 19.92
C TYR A 288 25.76 -4.27 18.88
N LEU A 289 25.50 -2.99 19.14
CA LEU A 289 24.81 -2.11 18.21
C LEU A 289 25.69 -1.87 16.96
N ASP A 290 27.00 -1.70 17.12
CA ASP A 290 27.92 -1.56 15.99
C ASP A 290 28.01 -2.84 15.15
N MET A 291 28.00 -4.02 15.78
CA MET A 291 27.90 -5.29 15.05
C MET A 291 26.62 -5.35 14.20
N SER A 292 25.48 -4.94 14.77
CA SER A 292 24.22 -4.88 14.00
C SER A 292 24.28 -3.87 12.87
N LYS A 293 24.92 -2.72 13.09
CA LYS A 293 25.17 -1.71 12.06
C LYS A 293 26.00 -2.32 10.93
N VAL A 294 27.18 -2.88 11.20
CA VAL A 294 28.02 -3.47 10.14
C VAL A 294 27.23 -4.50 9.32
N ILE A 295 26.44 -5.35 9.96
CA ILE A 295 25.60 -6.33 9.25
C ILE A 295 24.60 -5.65 8.30
N ILE A 296 23.86 -4.68 8.82
CA ILE A 296 22.87 -3.92 8.05
C ILE A 296 23.51 -3.07 6.94
N PHE A 297 24.64 -2.43 7.21
CA PHE A 297 25.20 -1.40 6.35
C PHE A 297 26.09 -1.97 5.25
N SER A 298 26.81 -3.06 5.56
CA SER A 298 27.78 -3.66 4.65
C SER A 298 27.21 -4.88 3.93
N TYR A 299 26.49 -5.78 4.63
CA TYR A 299 26.04 -7.06 4.05
C TYR A 299 24.63 -7.02 3.45
N LEU A 300 23.79 -6.05 3.83
CA LEU A 300 22.41 -5.96 3.31
C LEU A 300 22.37 -5.75 1.78
N PHE A 301 23.41 -5.13 1.20
CA PHE A 301 23.54 -4.96 -0.25
C PHE A 301 23.47 -6.30 -0.98
N TRP A 302 24.30 -7.27 -0.56
CA TRP A 302 24.36 -8.60 -1.17
C TRP A 302 23.10 -9.42 -0.89
N PHE A 303 22.51 -9.24 0.29
CA PHE A 303 21.23 -9.87 0.63
C PHE A 303 20.11 -9.40 -0.31
N VAL A 304 20.00 -8.09 -0.57
CA VAL A 304 19.01 -7.54 -1.51
C VAL A 304 19.21 -8.07 -2.93
N LEU A 305 20.46 -8.18 -3.40
CA LEU A 305 20.74 -8.79 -4.71
C LEU A 305 20.28 -10.25 -4.79
N THR A 306 20.42 -11.01 -3.70
CA THR A 306 19.91 -12.38 -3.61
C THR A 306 18.39 -12.41 -3.72
N ILE A 307 17.68 -11.49 -3.07
CA ILE A 307 16.22 -11.37 -3.21
C ILE A 307 15.83 -11.05 -4.66
N ILE A 308 16.53 -10.12 -5.32
CA ILE A 308 16.29 -9.80 -6.74
C ILE A 308 16.49 -11.05 -7.61
N PHE A 309 17.52 -11.86 -7.35
CA PHE A 309 17.73 -13.13 -8.06
C PHE A 309 16.58 -14.12 -7.86
N ILE A 310 16.10 -14.29 -6.62
CA ILE A 310 14.96 -15.15 -6.31
C ILE A 310 13.69 -14.65 -7.03
N THR A 311 13.44 -13.34 -7.03
CA THR A 311 12.28 -12.78 -7.75
C THR A 311 12.36 -12.98 -9.26
N GLY A 312 13.57 -12.99 -9.84
CA GLY A 312 13.80 -13.27 -11.27
C GLY A 312 13.70 -14.76 -11.65
N THR A 313 13.86 -15.69 -10.71
CA THR A 313 13.85 -17.14 -10.99
C THR A 313 12.55 -17.84 -10.61
N THR A 314 11.80 -17.31 -9.65
CA THR A 314 10.60 -17.96 -9.10
C THR A 314 9.41 -18.03 -10.06
N ARG A 315 9.30 -17.12 -11.04
CA ARG A 315 8.20 -17.09 -12.02
C ARG A 315 8.74 -16.99 -13.43
N ILE A 316 8.12 -17.70 -14.38
CA ILE A 316 8.50 -17.65 -15.79
C ILE A 316 7.72 -16.51 -16.45
N SER A 317 8.40 -15.39 -16.75
CA SER A 317 7.82 -14.22 -17.39
C SER A 317 8.91 -13.43 -18.11
N ILE A 318 8.57 -12.72 -19.19
CA ILE A 318 9.51 -11.85 -19.91
C ILE A 318 10.08 -10.75 -18.99
N PHE A 319 9.28 -10.28 -18.04
CA PHE A 319 9.69 -9.33 -16.99
C PHE A 319 10.75 -9.88 -16.03
N CYS A 320 10.99 -11.19 -16.01
CA CYS A 320 12.00 -11.78 -15.14
C CYS A 320 13.42 -11.65 -15.71
N MET A 321 13.54 -11.55 -17.04
CA MET A 321 14.83 -11.36 -17.70
C MET A 321 15.54 -10.09 -17.22
N GLY A 322 14.82 -8.99 -17.03
CA GLY A 322 15.42 -7.74 -16.55
C GLY A 322 15.94 -7.84 -15.11
N TYR A 323 15.27 -8.57 -14.23
CA TYR A 323 15.75 -8.81 -12.86
C TYR A 323 17.04 -9.64 -12.85
N LEU A 324 17.13 -10.66 -13.70
CA LEU A 324 18.35 -11.47 -13.82
C LEU A 324 19.52 -10.67 -14.39
N VAL A 325 19.29 -9.88 -15.45
CA VAL A 325 20.33 -9.02 -16.04
C VAL A 325 20.84 -8.01 -15.01
N ALA A 326 19.94 -7.32 -14.29
CA ALA A 326 20.34 -6.38 -13.25
C ALA A 326 21.11 -7.07 -12.11
N CYS A 327 20.64 -8.24 -11.67
CA CYS A 327 21.32 -9.01 -10.63
C CYS A 327 22.74 -9.41 -11.03
N PHE A 328 22.94 -9.99 -12.21
CA PHE A 328 24.27 -10.36 -12.69
C PHE A 328 25.18 -9.14 -12.88
N TYR A 329 24.65 -8.02 -13.37
CA TYR A 329 25.40 -6.77 -13.48
C TYR A 329 25.90 -6.28 -12.12
N PHE A 330 25.03 -6.22 -11.11
CA PHE A 330 25.42 -5.78 -9.76
C PHE A 330 26.30 -6.79 -9.02
N LEU A 331 26.16 -8.10 -9.27
CA LEU A 331 27.05 -9.11 -8.69
C LEU A 331 28.47 -9.02 -9.28
N LEU A 332 28.59 -8.77 -10.59
CA LEU A 332 29.89 -8.69 -11.26
C LEU A 332 30.63 -7.38 -10.97
N PHE A 333 29.92 -6.25 -10.98
CA PHE A 333 30.51 -4.91 -10.82
C PHE A 333 30.26 -4.27 -9.45
N GLY A 334 29.60 -4.97 -8.52
CA GLY A 334 29.16 -4.41 -7.24
C GLY A 334 30.29 -3.86 -6.38
N GLY A 335 31.41 -4.60 -6.28
CA GLY A 335 32.59 -4.17 -5.51
C GLY A 335 33.17 -2.85 -6.00
N ASP A 336 33.37 -2.71 -7.31
CA ASP A 336 33.89 -1.49 -7.93
C ASP A 336 32.89 -0.33 -7.89
N LEU A 337 31.59 -0.63 -7.94
CA LEU A 337 30.52 0.36 -7.84
C LEU A 337 30.43 0.99 -6.44
N LEU A 338 30.78 0.24 -5.40
CA LEU A 338 30.83 0.74 -4.01
C LEU A 338 32.01 1.70 -3.78
N LEU A 339 33.08 1.57 -4.56
CA LEU A 339 34.24 2.47 -4.51
C LEU A 339 34.03 3.77 -5.29
N LYS A 340 33.07 3.79 -6.22
CA LYS A 340 32.72 4.98 -7.01
C LYS A 340 31.88 5.97 -6.19
N PRO A 341 31.85 7.27 -6.56
CA PRO A 341 31.01 8.25 -5.88
C PRO A 341 29.53 7.84 -5.92
N ILE A 342 28.82 8.13 -4.82
CA ILE A 342 27.44 7.68 -4.52
C ILE A 342 26.45 8.03 -5.67
N LYS A 343 26.70 9.10 -6.41
CA LYS A 343 25.89 9.53 -7.55
C LYS A 343 25.73 8.46 -8.63
N SER A 344 26.76 7.68 -8.90
CA SER A 344 26.74 6.64 -9.95
C SER A 344 25.87 5.45 -9.52
N ILE A 345 26.13 4.91 -8.32
CA ILE A 345 25.37 3.77 -7.79
C ILE A 345 23.89 4.11 -7.60
N LEU A 346 23.55 5.30 -7.11
CA LEU A 346 22.16 5.72 -6.97
C LEU A 346 21.44 5.81 -8.31
N ARG A 347 22.11 6.20 -9.41
CA ARG A 347 21.48 6.25 -10.73
C ARG A 347 21.08 4.85 -11.20
N TYR A 348 21.96 3.86 -11.05
CA TYR A 348 21.64 2.47 -11.41
C TYR A 348 20.54 1.90 -10.51
N TRP A 349 20.54 2.24 -9.23
CA TRP A 349 19.44 1.85 -8.33
C TRP A 349 18.11 2.48 -8.70
N ASP A 350 18.08 3.78 -9.04
CA ASP A 350 16.85 4.43 -9.51
C ASP A 350 16.29 3.75 -10.77
N TRP A 351 17.16 3.32 -11.69
CA TRP A 351 16.75 2.58 -12.88
C TRP A 351 16.14 1.23 -12.53
N LEU A 352 16.67 0.53 -11.52
CA LEU A 352 16.05 -0.71 -11.06
C LEU A 352 14.71 -0.46 -10.36
N ILE A 353 14.59 0.58 -9.53
CA ILE A 353 13.32 0.95 -8.90
C ILE A 353 12.28 1.28 -9.97
N ALA A 354 12.66 2.07 -10.97
CA ALA A 354 11.81 2.39 -12.11
C ALA A 354 11.39 1.12 -12.87
N TYR A 355 12.31 0.18 -13.08
CA TYR A 355 12.01 -1.12 -13.68
C TYR A 355 11.00 -1.92 -12.84
N ASN A 356 11.17 -1.96 -11.52
CA ASN A 356 10.26 -2.69 -10.64
C ASN A 356 8.84 -2.11 -10.70
N VAL A 357 8.70 -0.79 -10.57
CA VAL A 357 7.41 -0.09 -10.69
C VAL A 357 6.80 -0.33 -12.07
N PHE A 358 7.60 -0.26 -13.13
CA PHE A 358 7.15 -0.57 -14.49
C PHE A 358 6.61 -2.00 -14.61
N VAL A 359 7.30 -3.00 -14.07
CA VAL A 359 6.85 -4.39 -14.07
C VAL A 359 5.52 -4.54 -13.32
N ILE A 360 5.37 -3.90 -12.17
CA ILE A 360 4.11 -3.91 -11.40
C ILE A 360 2.97 -3.31 -12.24
N THR A 361 3.20 -2.17 -12.88
CA THR A 361 2.18 -1.51 -13.72
C THR A 361 1.78 -2.35 -14.93
N MET A 362 2.75 -2.94 -15.62
CA MET A 362 2.50 -3.79 -16.78
C MET A 362 1.77 -5.07 -16.41
N LYS A 363 2.09 -5.68 -15.27
CA LYS A 363 1.33 -6.83 -14.75
C LYS A 363 -0.12 -6.46 -14.45
N ASN A 364 -0.38 -5.25 -13.93
CA ASN A 364 -1.74 -4.79 -13.71
C ASN A 364 -2.48 -4.59 -15.06
N ILE A 365 -1.87 -3.95 -16.05
CA ILE A 365 -2.48 -3.76 -17.38
C ILE A 365 -2.79 -5.11 -18.06
N LEU A 366 -1.89 -6.08 -17.98
CA LEU A 366 -2.10 -7.43 -18.51
C LEU A 366 -3.18 -8.23 -17.78
N SER A 367 -3.59 -7.83 -16.57
CA SER A 367 -4.73 -8.46 -15.90
C SER A 367 -6.06 -8.25 -16.65
N VAL A 368 -6.18 -7.15 -17.39
CA VAL A 368 -7.30 -6.86 -18.30
C VAL A 368 -7.36 -7.89 -19.42
N SER A 369 -6.21 -8.13 -20.07
CA SER A 369 -6.14 -8.99 -21.24
C SER A 369 -6.46 -10.43 -20.88
N GLY A 370 -6.08 -10.92 -19.69
CA GLY A 370 -6.53 -12.24 -19.21
C GLY A 370 -8.05 -12.38 -19.10
N SER A 371 -8.75 -11.30 -18.76
CA SER A 371 -10.22 -11.25 -18.68
C SER A 371 -10.89 -11.25 -20.07
N HIS A 372 -10.21 -10.67 -21.07
CA HIS A 372 -10.66 -10.61 -22.47
C HIS A 372 -10.23 -11.84 -23.29
N CYS A 373 -9.08 -12.44 -22.96
CA CYS A 373 -8.46 -13.54 -23.68
C CYS A 373 -9.17 -14.88 -23.41
N VAL A 374 -9.87 -15.03 -22.27
CA VAL A 374 -10.82 -16.13 -22.11
C VAL A 374 -11.88 -16.05 -23.21
N THR A 375 -12.38 -14.87 -23.58
CA THR A 375 -13.36 -14.77 -24.68
C THR A 375 -12.77 -15.02 -26.07
N HIS A 376 -11.51 -14.65 -26.33
CA HIS A 376 -10.88 -14.87 -27.65
C HIS A 376 -10.33 -16.30 -27.85
N LEU A 377 -9.85 -16.99 -26.81
CA LEU A 377 -9.43 -18.40 -26.92
C LEU A 377 -10.62 -19.36 -26.98
N TRP A 378 -11.78 -19.00 -26.43
CA TRP A 378 -13.00 -19.82 -26.53
C TRP A 378 -13.59 -19.87 -27.95
N PHE A 379 -13.21 -18.95 -28.85
CA PHE A 379 -13.61 -19.01 -30.26
C PHE A 379 -12.65 -19.80 -31.16
N GLN A 380 -11.51 -20.29 -30.62
CA GLN A 380 -10.53 -21.03 -31.42
C GLN A 380 -10.24 -22.46 -30.92
N TYR A 381 -10.76 -22.87 -29.76
CA TYR A 381 -10.64 -24.23 -29.25
C TYR A 381 -12.00 -24.82 -28.85
N LYS A 382 -12.76 -25.23 -29.86
CA LYS A 382 -13.79 -26.26 -29.71
C LYS A 382 -13.42 -27.46 -30.58
N THR A 383 -12.29 -28.08 -30.26
CA THR A 383 -11.95 -29.43 -30.71
C THR A 383 -11.24 -30.16 -29.57
N HIS A 384 -11.87 -31.26 -29.17
CA HIS A 384 -11.43 -32.30 -28.23
C HIS A 384 -11.44 -31.99 -26.73
N ASP A 385 -12.34 -32.71 -26.05
CA ASP A 385 -12.36 -32.97 -24.61
C ASP A 385 -11.01 -33.49 -24.14
N ASP A 386 -10.37 -32.77 -23.22
CA ASP A 386 -9.24 -33.25 -22.43
C ASP A 386 -9.46 -32.88 -20.95
N PRO A 387 -9.54 -33.84 -20.01
CA PRO A 387 -9.93 -33.60 -18.61
C PRO A 387 -8.80 -33.05 -17.72
N SER A 388 -7.73 -32.50 -18.30
CA SER A 388 -6.50 -32.14 -17.59
C SER A 388 -6.32 -30.65 -17.29
N CYS A 389 -7.27 -29.78 -17.67
CA CYS A 389 -7.23 -28.35 -17.32
C CYS A 389 -7.86 -28.06 -15.95
N LYS A 390 -7.22 -28.52 -14.88
CA LYS A 390 -7.42 -27.93 -13.55
C LYS A 390 -6.73 -26.57 -13.52
N LEU A 391 -7.50 -25.49 -13.67
CA LEU A 391 -7.09 -24.16 -13.22
C LEU A 391 -6.57 -24.28 -11.78
N PRO A 392 -5.31 -23.92 -11.47
CA PRO A 392 -4.92 -23.81 -10.08
C PRO A 392 -5.80 -22.73 -9.46
N LYS A 393 -6.34 -22.99 -8.27
CA LYS A 393 -6.94 -21.98 -7.40
C LYS A 393 -5.99 -20.79 -7.37
N LYS A 394 -6.38 -19.68 -8.03
CA LYS A 394 -5.68 -18.40 -7.96
C LYS A 394 -5.64 -18.00 -6.49
N SER A 395 -4.51 -18.29 -5.85
CA SER A 395 -4.28 -18.02 -4.45
C SER A 395 -3.56 -16.70 -4.35
N PHE A 396 -4.07 -15.87 -3.45
CA PHE A 396 -3.66 -14.56 -2.95
C PHE A 396 -2.14 -14.38 -2.66
N HIS A 397 -1.33 -15.43 -2.84
CA HIS A 397 0.14 -15.45 -2.78
C HIS A 397 0.86 -14.87 -4.01
N GLU A 398 0.16 -14.56 -5.11
CA GLU A 398 0.77 -14.24 -6.41
C GLU A 398 1.34 -12.82 -6.58
N LEU A 399 1.01 -11.89 -5.66
CA LEU A 399 1.54 -10.52 -5.64
C LEU A 399 2.36 -10.18 -4.40
N LEU A 400 2.48 -11.11 -3.44
CA LEU A 400 3.27 -10.95 -2.23
C LEU A 400 4.76 -11.27 -2.42
N PHE A 401 5.17 -11.98 -3.47
CA PHE A 401 6.61 -12.28 -3.66
C PHE A 401 7.53 -11.07 -3.90
N PRO A 402 7.07 -9.96 -4.52
CA PRO A 402 7.82 -8.70 -4.50
C PRO A 402 7.63 -7.86 -3.22
N ALA A 403 6.81 -8.30 -2.25
CA ALA A 403 6.40 -7.50 -1.08
C ALA A 403 6.26 -8.31 0.23
N CYS A 404 6.99 -9.41 0.38
CA CYS A 404 7.20 -10.19 1.62
C CYS A 404 7.69 -11.61 1.24
N CYS A 405 8.93 -11.97 1.58
CA CYS A 405 9.16 -13.23 2.33
C CYS A 405 10.63 -13.47 2.67
N GLY A 406 10.90 -13.55 3.97
CA GLY A 406 11.93 -14.42 4.52
C GLY A 406 11.34 -15.76 4.99
N ARG A 407 12.12 -16.84 4.85
CA ARG A 407 12.07 -18.00 5.75
C ARG A 407 13.44 -18.69 5.76
N TYR A 408 13.96 -18.89 6.97
CA TYR A 408 15.31 -19.37 7.35
C TYR A 408 15.68 -20.79 6.85
N LYS A 409 16.98 -21.00 6.59
CA LYS A 409 17.77 -22.09 7.23
C LYS A 409 19.29 -21.84 7.15
N SER A 410 19.91 -21.87 8.33
CA SER A 410 21.33 -21.89 8.70
C SER A 410 22.29 -22.58 7.72
N PHE A 411 23.49 -22.03 7.50
CA PHE A 411 24.77 -22.76 7.53
C PHE A 411 25.98 -21.81 7.74
N THR A 412 26.99 -22.36 8.41
CA THR A 412 28.17 -21.81 9.10
C THR A 412 29.40 -21.51 8.20
N ASP A 413 30.12 -20.41 8.50
CA ASP A 413 31.57 -20.09 8.49
C ASP A 413 32.57 -20.66 7.43
N PRO A 414 33.78 -20.05 7.24
CA PRO A 414 34.20 -18.64 7.39
C PRO A 414 35.10 -18.10 6.24
N GLY A 415 35.36 -16.79 6.27
CA GLY A 415 36.63 -16.20 5.84
C GLY A 415 36.63 -15.41 4.52
N ILE A 416 36.90 -14.10 4.63
CA ILE A 416 37.86 -13.31 3.81
C ILE A 416 37.73 -11.85 4.26
N GLU A 417 38.84 -11.28 4.74
CA GLU A 417 38.99 -9.86 5.07
C GLU A 417 39.07 -9.02 3.80
N VAL A 418 38.22 -8.00 3.68
CA VAL A 418 38.47 -6.87 2.78
C VAL A 418 38.00 -5.59 3.48
N GLY A 419 38.94 -4.70 3.76
CA GLY A 419 38.69 -3.41 4.39
C GLY A 419 37.95 -2.46 3.45
N TYR A 420 36.84 -1.88 3.92
CA TYR A 420 36.11 -0.83 3.22
C TYR A 420 35.79 0.31 4.18
N ALA A 421 36.11 1.53 3.75
CA ALA A 421 35.75 2.77 4.44
C ALA A 421 34.24 3.03 4.26
N TYR A 422 33.46 2.91 5.33
CA TYR A 422 32.03 3.17 5.30
C TYR A 422 31.72 4.53 5.92
N SER A 423 31.12 5.42 5.12
CA SER A 423 30.52 6.66 5.62
C SER A 423 29.27 6.32 6.41
N SER A 424 29.21 6.78 7.65
CA SER A 424 28.09 6.64 8.58
C SER A 424 26.91 7.55 8.22
N GLN A 425 26.28 7.26 7.08
CA GLN A 425 24.88 7.60 6.84
C GLN A 425 23.99 6.63 7.63
N THR A 426 22.71 6.90 7.85
CA THR A 426 21.72 5.81 7.83
C THR A 426 21.74 5.21 6.43
N PRO A 427 21.71 3.89 6.26
CA PRO A 427 22.00 3.33 4.96
C PRO A 427 20.82 3.72 4.07
N LEU A 428 21.09 4.29 2.91
CA LEU A 428 20.10 4.37 1.82
C LEU A 428 19.44 2.99 1.56
N PHE A 429 20.09 1.89 1.96
CA PHE A 429 19.52 0.54 2.00
C PHE A 429 18.33 0.35 2.96
N PHE A 430 18.29 1.06 4.09
CA PHE A 430 17.16 1.00 5.03
C PHE A 430 15.98 1.86 4.59
N GLN A 431 16.20 2.84 3.70
CA GLN A 431 15.09 3.56 3.09
C GLN A 431 14.23 2.60 2.25
N PHE A 432 14.80 1.60 1.58
CA PHE A 432 14.04 0.80 0.61
C PHE A 432 13.82 -0.67 1.01
N LEU A 433 14.18 -1.05 2.24
CA LEU A 433 13.80 -2.34 2.83
C LEU A 433 12.29 -2.65 2.71
N PRO A 434 11.34 -1.68 2.82
CA PRO A 434 9.93 -1.96 2.65
C PRO A 434 9.46 -2.03 1.18
N LEU A 435 10.31 -1.87 0.16
CA LEU A 435 9.93 -2.14 -1.24
C LEU A 435 10.30 -3.57 -1.68
N ILE A 436 10.89 -4.35 -0.77
CA ILE A 436 11.48 -5.68 -0.99
C ILE A 436 11.04 -6.66 0.13
N LEU A 437 10.76 -6.16 1.34
CA LEU A 437 9.86 -6.80 2.31
C LEU A 437 8.42 -6.42 2.04
#